data_AF-A0A968FWR3-F1
#
_entry.id   AF-A0A968FWR3-F1
#
_cell.length_a   1.000
_cell.length_b   1.000
_cell.length_c   1.000
_cell.angle_alpha   90.00
_cell.angle_beta   90.00
_cell.angle_gamma   90.00
#
_symmetry.space_group_name_H-M   'P 1'
#
loop_
_entity.id
_entity.type
_entity.pdbx_description
1 polymer ?
#
loop_
_entity_poly.entity_id
_entity_poly.type
_entity_poly.pdbx_seq_one_letter_code
_entity_poly.pdbx_strand_id
1 'polypeptide(L)' 'TQKRVTLQRNGGNEETSIKIPPGVHDGQKLRLQGKGQPGLQGGAPGDLYLKIR' A
#
# COMPACT_ATOMS: atom_id res chain seq x y z
N THR A 1 1.92 12.78 -8.05
CA THR A 1 3.05 12.08 -8.68
C THR A 1 2.91 10.57 -8.51
N GLN A 2 3.32 9.76 -9.49
CA GLN A 2 3.39 8.31 -9.31
C GLN A 2 4.71 7.92 -8.61
N LYS A 3 4.64 7.03 -7.63
CA LYS A 3 5.81 6.44 -6.96
C LYS A 3 5.70 4.93 -7.04
N ARG A 4 6.80 4.27 -7.38
CA ARG A 4 6.93 2.81 -7.28
C ARG A 4 7.35 2.47 -5.85
N VAL A 5 6.69 1.47 -5.28
CA VAL A 5 6.98 0.94 -3.96
C VAL A 5 7.08 -0.59 -4.07
N THR A 6 8.10 -1.15 -3.43
CA THR A 6 8.25 -2.60 -3.32
C THR A 6 7.69 -3.03 -1.98
N LEU A 7 6.69 -3.91 -2.01
CA LEU A 7 6.01 -4.47 -0.85
C LEU A 7 6.54 -5.87 -0.62
N GLN A 8 6.90 -6.21 0.61
CA GLN A 8 7.17 -7.60 0.97
C GLN A 8 5.86 -8.25 1.41
N ARG A 9 5.32 -9.14 0.58
CA ARG A 9 4.10 -9.91 0.89
C ARG A 9 4.45 -11.40 0.95
N ASN A 10 4.11 -12.07 2.04
CA ASN A 10 4.19 -13.54 2.19
C ASN A 10 5.54 -14.15 1.77
N GLY A 11 6.65 -13.46 2.02
CA GLY A 11 8.01 -13.92 1.66
C GLY A 11 8.47 -13.58 0.23
N GLY A 12 7.65 -12.87 -0.57
CA GLY A 12 8.00 -12.36 -1.89
C GLY A 12 8.02 -10.83 -1.96
N ASN A 13 8.80 -10.28 -2.89
CA ASN A 13 8.80 -8.86 -3.22
C ASN A 13 7.79 -8.60 -4.35
N GLU A 14 6.78 -7.77 -4.10
CA GLU A 14 5.80 -7.33 -5.09
C GLU A 14 5.97 -5.83 -5.35
N GLU A 15 6.23 -5.45 -6.59
CA GLU A 15 6.34 -4.05 -6.97
C GLU A 15 4.96 -3.49 -7.34
N THR A 16 4.62 -2.32 -6.80
CA THR A 16 3.34 -1.64 -7.07
C THR A 16 3.58 -0.17 -7.32
N SER A 17 2.93 0.38 -8.36
CA SER A 17 2.91 1.82 -8.63
C SER A 17 1.72 2.46 -7.93
N ILE A 18 1.97 3.45 -7.09
CA ILE A 18 0.95 4.22 -6.37
C ILE A 18 0.90 5.64 -6.90
N LYS A 19 -0.30 6.21 -7.01
CA LYS A 19 -0.47 7.64 -7.28
C LYS A 19 -0.52 8.37 -5.95
N ILE A 20 0.45 9.23 -5.71
CA ILE A 20 0.44 10.19 -4.60
C ILE A 20 -0.33 11.43 -5.07
N PRO A 21 -1.50 11.74 -4.47
CA PRO A 21 -2.26 12.95 -4.76
C PRO A 21 -1.44 14.21 -4.45
N PRO A 22 -1.69 15.31 -5.17
CA PRO A 22 -1.13 16.60 -4.76
C PRO A 22 -1.65 16.98 -3.36
N GLY A 23 -0.77 17.54 -2.51
CA GLY A 23 -1.09 17.93 -1.12
C GLY A 23 -0.77 16.88 -0.05
N VAL A 24 -0.26 15.70 -0.43
CA VAL A 24 0.30 14.74 0.53
C VAL A 24 1.72 15.17 0.90
N HIS A 25 1.96 15.37 2.19
CA HIS A 25 3.25 15.77 2.76
C HIS A 25 3.85 14.67 3.64
N ASP A 26 5.13 14.83 3.97
CA ASP A 26 5.82 13.92 4.89
C ASP A 26 5.10 13.83 6.24
N GLY A 27 5.11 12.64 6.82
CA GLY A 27 4.38 12.31 8.04
C GLY A 27 2.92 11.89 7.83
N GLN A 28 2.34 12.12 6.65
CA GLN A 28 0.98 11.68 6.35
C GLN A 28 0.89 10.17 6.07
N LYS A 29 -0.32 9.63 6.24
CA LYS A 29 -0.65 8.23 5.95
C LYS A 29 -1.51 8.15 4.71
N LEU A 30 -1.10 7.36 3.73
CA LEU A 30 -1.90 7.04 2.55
C LEU A 30 -2.51 5.64 2.71
N ARG A 31 -3.83 5.53 2.55
CA ARG A 31 -4.54 4.24 2.56
C ARG A 31 -4.71 3.74 1.13
N LEU A 32 -4.32 2.49 0.90
CA LEU A 32 -4.57 1.74 -0.32
C LEU A 32 -5.58 0.65 -0.01
N GLN A 33 -6.81 0.88 -0.44
CA GLN A 33 -7.93 -0.02 -0.17
C GLN A 33 -7.72 -1.38 -0.84
N GLY A 34 -7.93 -2.46 -0.10
CA GLY A 34 -7.85 -3.84 -0.61
C GLY A 34 -6.45 -4.28 -1.06
N LYS A 35 -5.40 -3.53 -0.69
CA LYS A 35 -3.99 -3.86 -1.00
C LYS A 35 -3.23 -4.36 0.23
N GLY A 36 -3.92 -4.64 1.33
CA GLY A 36 -3.39 -5.26 2.53
C GLY A 36 -3.23 -6.78 2.38
N GLN A 37 -3.11 -7.46 3.51
CA GLN A 37 -2.96 -8.91 3.53
C GLN A 37 -4.25 -9.63 3.08
N PRO A 38 -4.15 -10.83 2.47
CA PRO A 38 -5.31 -11.66 2.18
C PRO A 38 -6.14 -11.91 3.44
N GLY A 39 -7.46 -11.91 3.31
CA GLY A 39 -8.36 -12.26 4.41
C GLY A 39 -8.30 -13.76 4.72
N LEU A 40 -8.63 -14.11 5.96
CA LEU A 40 -8.73 -15.51 6.39
C LEU A 40 -9.82 -16.24 5.60
N GLN A 41 -9.61 -17.53 5.31
CA GLN A 41 -10.58 -18.41 4.65
C GLN A 41 -11.15 -17.86 3.32
N GLY A 42 -10.32 -17.14 2.54
CA GLY A 42 -10.76 -16.52 1.28
C GLY A 42 -11.50 -15.19 1.46
N GLY A 43 -11.48 -14.60 2.66
CA GLY A 43 -12.02 -13.29 2.94
C GLY A 43 -11.33 -12.18 2.14
N ALA A 44 -12.02 -11.03 2.02
CA ALA A 44 -11.51 -9.88 1.30
C ALA A 44 -10.14 -9.42 1.87
N PRO A 45 -9.21 -8.98 1.00
CA PRO A 45 -7.96 -8.40 1.46
C PRO A 45 -8.18 -7.17 2.34
N GLY A 46 -7.32 -6.99 3.34
CA GLY A 46 -7.30 -5.78 4.15
C GLY A 46 -6.79 -4.57 3.38
N ASP A 47 -6.52 -3.48 4.11
CA ASP A 47 -5.96 -2.27 3.54
C ASP A 47 -4.48 -2.12 3.86
N LEU A 48 -3.76 -1.44 2.97
CA LEU A 48 -2.35 -1.12 3.17
C LEU A 48 -2.22 0.37 3.50
N TYR A 49 -1.55 0.68 4.60
CA TYR A 49 -1.23 2.05 4.99
C TYR A 49 0.25 2.34 4.74
N LEU A 50 0.52 3.37 3.98
CA LEU A 50 1.87 3.87 3.72
C LEU A 50 2.12 5.12 4.53
N LYS A 51 3.23 5.16 5.27
CA LYS A 51 3.71 6.37 5.94
C LYS A 51 4.69 7.07 5.02
N ILE A 52 4.37 8.29 4.62
CA ILE A 52 5.25 9.12 3.78
C ILE A 52 6.32 9.75 4.68
N ARG A 53 7.59 9.68 4.27
CA ARG A 53 8.76 10.27 4.91
C ARG A 53 9.81 10.61 3.85
#